data_AF-A0A9E6PQ73-F1
#
_entry.id   AF-A0A9E6PQ73-F1
#
_cell.length_a   1.000
_cell.length_b   1.000
_cell.length_c   1.000
_cell.angle_alpha   90.00
_cell.angle_beta   90.00
_cell.angle_gamma   90.00
#
_symmetry.space_group_name_H-M   'P 1'
#
loop_
_entity.id
_entity.type
_entity.pdbx_description
1 polymer ?
#
loop_
_entity_poly.entity_id
_entity_poly.type
_entity_poly.pdbx_seq_one_letter_code
_entity_poly.pdbx_strand_id
1 'polypeptide(L)'
;MISKLSISLISALACSYAFANPPGKAEDVAYAIENPLRPGAKAPYCETQTEAFDGCTFHSVAGDAYRAKLMVKQGETWVASTSDAATIKFQDAAATEVVDGKTYQVIKVEPSPAKNADVTVTFDKLTGGAGALKVIERRRINVMIHPA
;
A
#
# COMPACT_ATOMS: atom_id res chain seq x y z
N MET A 1 -53.68 -65.98 -22.96
CA MET A 1 -52.27 -65.89 -23.38
C MET A 1 -51.85 -64.43 -23.32
N ILE A 2 -50.59 -64.20 -22.94
CA ILE A 2 -50.07 -63.03 -22.22
C ILE A 2 -50.02 -61.75 -23.07
N SER A 3 -50.52 -60.67 -22.46
CA SER A 3 -50.42 -59.28 -22.89
C SER A 3 -48.97 -58.81 -22.84
N LYS A 4 -48.48 -58.13 -23.90
CA LYS A 4 -47.17 -57.47 -23.90
C LYS A 4 -47.36 -55.98 -24.19
N LEU A 5 -47.45 -55.21 -23.11
CA LEU A 5 -47.16 -53.77 -23.11
C LEU A 5 -45.64 -53.59 -23.32
N SER A 6 -45.26 -52.95 -24.42
CA SER A 6 -43.89 -52.45 -24.61
C SER A 6 -43.81 -51.03 -24.05
N ILE A 7 -43.19 -50.89 -22.88
CA ILE A 7 -42.81 -49.59 -22.29
C ILE A 7 -41.43 -49.26 -22.86
N SER A 8 -41.38 -48.30 -23.78
CA SER A 8 -40.12 -47.72 -24.26
C SER A 8 -39.57 -46.73 -23.23
N LEU A 9 -38.44 -47.09 -22.63
CA LEU A 9 -37.67 -46.26 -21.70
C LEU A 9 -36.94 -45.17 -22.50
N ILE A 10 -37.29 -43.90 -22.30
CA ILE A 10 -36.55 -42.75 -22.85
C ILE A 10 -35.37 -42.47 -21.92
N SER A 11 -34.17 -42.89 -22.33
CA SER A 11 -32.91 -42.50 -21.69
C SER A 11 -32.55 -41.08 -22.12
N ALA A 12 -32.93 -40.08 -21.33
CA ALA A 12 -32.44 -38.72 -21.48
C ALA A 12 -30.96 -38.67 -21.05
N LEU A 13 -30.06 -38.76 -22.01
CA LEU A 13 -28.65 -38.43 -21.83
C LEU A 13 -28.57 -36.91 -21.62
N ALA A 14 -28.46 -36.47 -20.38
CA ALA A 14 -28.16 -35.08 -20.07
C ALA A 14 -26.73 -34.77 -20.55
N CYS A 15 -26.62 -34.04 -21.67
CA CYS A 15 -25.41 -33.30 -22.01
C CYS A 15 -25.15 -32.27 -20.92
N SER A 16 -24.40 -32.65 -19.90
CA SER A 16 -23.75 -31.69 -19.02
C SER A 16 -22.67 -30.98 -19.82
N TYR A 17 -23.02 -29.90 -20.50
CA TYR A 17 -22.06 -28.85 -20.83
C TYR A 17 -21.58 -28.26 -19.50
N ALA A 18 -20.56 -28.90 -18.91
CA ALA A 18 -19.72 -28.23 -17.95
C ALA A 18 -19.05 -27.09 -18.72
N PHE A 19 -19.63 -25.89 -18.62
CA PHE A 19 -18.89 -24.68 -18.91
C PHE A 19 -17.67 -24.71 -18.01
N ALA A 20 -16.53 -25.06 -18.59
CA ALA A 20 -15.24 -24.81 -17.96
C ALA A 20 -15.22 -23.32 -17.65
N ASN A 21 -15.33 -22.97 -16.37
CA ASN A 21 -15.01 -21.63 -15.92
C ASN A 21 -13.61 -21.33 -16.46
N PRO A 22 -13.41 -20.24 -17.23
CA PRO A 22 -12.07 -19.81 -17.57
C PRO A 22 -11.26 -19.67 -16.27
N PRO A 23 -9.95 -19.98 -16.27
CA PRO A 23 -9.12 -19.81 -15.09
C PRO A 23 -9.37 -18.41 -14.54
N GLY A 24 -9.73 -18.37 -13.26
CA GLY A 24 -10.29 -17.20 -12.60
C GLY A 24 -9.54 -15.94 -13.01
N LYS A 25 -10.29 -14.94 -13.48
CA LYS A 25 -9.86 -13.56 -13.27
C LYS A 25 -9.42 -13.50 -11.81
N ALA A 26 -8.20 -13.03 -11.56
CA ALA A 26 -7.75 -12.67 -10.22
C ALA A 26 -8.94 -12.02 -9.53
N GLU A 27 -9.35 -12.57 -8.38
CA GLU A 27 -10.48 -12.06 -7.63
C GLU A 27 -10.30 -10.55 -7.55
N ASP A 28 -11.21 -9.80 -8.17
CA ASP A 28 -11.19 -8.33 -8.12
C ASP A 28 -11.13 -7.99 -6.64
N VAL A 29 -9.95 -7.55 -6.17
CA VAL A 29 -9.82 -7.21 -4.76
C VAL A 29 -10.66 -5.96 -4.62
N ALA A 30 -11.91 -6.15 -4.17
CA ALA A 30 -12.90 -5.09 -4.13
C ALA A 30 -12.34 -3.95 -3.27
N TYR A 31 -11.95 -2.86 -3.92
CA TYR A 31 -11.52 -1.68 -3.23
C TYR A 31 -12.72 -1.06 -2.54
N ALA A 32 -12.60 -0.70 -1.26
CA ALA A 32 -13.67 0.03 -0.56
C ALA A 32 -13.99 1.38 -1.24
N ILE A 33 -13.02 1.94 -1.96
CA ILE A 33 -13.11 3.13 -2.81
C ILE A 33 -12.41 2.79 -4.13
N GLU A 34 -13.08 3.00 -5.27
CA GLU A 34 -12.47 2.75 -6.58
C GLU A 34 -11.10 3.44 -6.70
N ASN A 35 -10.11 2.73 -7.26
CA ASN A 35 -8.73 3.19 -7.26
C ASN A 35 -8.52 4.65 -7.73
N PRO A 36 -9.14 5.13 -8.82
CA PRO A 36 -8.97 6.52 -9.27
C PRO A 36 -9.50 7.59 -8.29
N LEU A 37 -10.31 7.18 -7.32
CA LEU A 37 -10.95 8.02 -6.31
C LEU A 37 -10.27 7.91 -4.94
N ARG A 38 -9.30 7.00 -4.78
CA ARG A 38 -8.61 6.82 -3.50
C ARG A 38 -7.78 8.05 -3.13
N PRO A 39 -7.67 8.37 -1.83
CA PRO A 39 -6.73 9.36 -1.35
C PRO A 39 -5.30 9.06 -1.84
N GLY A 40 -4.67 10.03 -2.52
CA GLY A 40 -3.30 9.87 -3.05
C GLY A 40 -3.20 9.32 -4.48
N ALA A 41 -4.31 8.84 -5.08
CA ALA A 41 -4.30 8.32 -6.46
C ALA A 41 -3.86 9.35 -7.51
N LYS A 42 -4.10 10.64 -7.25
CA LYS A 42 -3.71 11.78 -8.10
C LYS A 42 -2.54 12.60 -7.52
N ALA A 43 -2.00 12.17 -6.39
CA ALA A 43 -0.88 12.86 -5.77
C ALA A 43 0.43 12.50 -6.48
N PRO A 44 1.45 13.37 -6.40
CA PRO A 44 2.78 13.04 -6.90
C PRO A 44 3.37 11.82 -6.19
N TYR A 45 4.08 10.98 -6.94
CA TYR A 45 4.74 9.77 -6.42
C TYR A 45 5.98 10.14 -5.63
N CYS A 46 6.00 9.85 -4.33
CA CYS A 46 7.15 10.18 -3.46
C CYS A 46 8.47 9.59 -3.98
N GLU A 47 8.47 8.40 -4.60
CA GLU A 47 9.69 7.71 -5.08
C GLU A 47 10.36 8.38 -6.27
N THR A 48 9.59 9.14 -7.04
CA THR A 48 10.11 9.87 -8.22
C THR A 48 10.81 11.18 -7.83
N GLN A 49 10.77 11.52 -6.55
CA GLN A 49 11.23 12.79 -6.01
C GLN A 49 12.55 12.60 -5.29
N THR A 50 13.38 13.63 -5.29
CA THR A 50 14.64 13.61 -4.52
C THR A 50 14.37 13.55 -3.01
N GLU A 51 13.27 14.15 -2.56
CA GLU A 51 12.80 14.09 -1.18
C GLU A 51 11.29 13.84 -1.09
N ALA A 52 10.85 13.21 0.00
CA ALA A 52 9.45 13.05 0.31
C ALA A 52 8.87 14.38 0.82
N PHE A 53 7.99 15.00 0.04
CA PHE A 53 7.35 16.28 0.37
C PHE A 53 5.92 16.07 0.93
N ASP A 54 5.39 17.12 1.56
CA ASP A 54 4.03 17.10 2.11
C ASP A 54 2.98 16.86 1.02
N GLY A 55 2.14 15.85 1.19
CA GLY A 55 1.09 15.47 0.25
C GLY A 55 1.51 14.53 -0.88
N CYS A 56 2.79 14.12 -0.97
CA CYS A 56 3.17 13.05 -1.90
C CYS A 56 2.57 11.69 -1.47
N THR A 57 2.54 10.71 -2.37
CA THR A 57 2.02 9.36 -2.08
C THR A 57 3.00 8.25 -2.47
N PHE A 58 3.13 7.23 -1.63
CA PHE A 58 3.70 5.93 -2.00
C PHE A 58 2.57 5.02 -2.49
N HIS A 59 2.67 4.55 -3.73
CA HIS A 59 1.74 3.57 -4.29
C HIS A 59 2.31 2.19 -4.02
N SER A 60 1.85 1.58 -2.92
CA SER A 60 2.38 0.31 -2.46
C SER A 60 1.80 -0.87 -3.20
N VAL A 61 2.67 -1.68 -3.80
CA VAL A 61 2.31 -2.98 -4.36
C VAL A 61 3.05 -4.05 -3.56
N ALA A 62 2.35 -5.08 -3.11
CA ALA A 62 2.95 -6.34 -2.65
C ALA A 62 4.06 -6.28 -1.57
N GLY A 63 3.90 -5.48 -0.51
CA GLY A 63 4.79 -5.55 0.66
C GLY A 63 6.20 -4.98 0.44
N ASP A 64 6.37 -4.20 -0.62
CA ASP A 64 7.56 -3.39 -0.87
C ASP A 64 7.85 -2.42 0.29
N ALA A 65 9.13 -2.13 0.50
CA ALA A 65 9.60 -1.13 1.45
C ALA A 65 9.97 0.16 0.72
N TYR A 66 9.36 1.28 1.13
CA TYR A 66 9.56 2.59 0.54
C TYR A 66 10.57 3.42 1.32
N ARG A 67 11.33 4.27 0.64
CA ARG A 67 12.35 5.14 1.27
C ARG A 67 11.88 6.59 1.25
N ALA A 68 11.47 7.11 2.40
CA ALA A 68 11.25 8.54 2.56
C ALA A 68 12.59 9.23 2.83
N LYS A 69 13.11 9.93 1.83
CA LYS A 69 14.29 10.80 1.98
C LYS A 69 13.83 12.17 2.49
N LEU A 70 14.35 12.60 3.62
CA LEU A 70 13.91 13.82 4.31
C LEU A 70 15.11 14.69 4.62
N MET A 71 15.21 15.88 4.01
CA MET A 71 16.37 16.75 4.17
C MET A 71 16.54 17.13 5.65
N VAL A 72 17.78 17.08 6.12
CA VAL A 72 18.14 17.34 7.52
C VAL A 72 19.42 18.17 7.61
N LYS A 73 19.46 19.13 8.55
CA LYS A 73 20.67 19.87 8.91
C LYS A 73 21.25 19.37 10.23
N GLN A 74 22.43 19.88 10.58
CA GLN A 74 23.05 19.57 11.87
C GLN A 74 22.11 19.97 13.03
N GLY A 75 21.87 19.05 13.96
CA GLY A 75 20.97 19.26 15.10
C GLY A 75 19.48 19.13 14.78
N GLU A 76 19.14 18.67 13.57
CA GLU A 76 17.78 18.32 13.19
C GLU A 76 17.65 16.78 13.09
N THR A 77 16.44 16.26 13.28
CA THR A 77 16.11 14.85 13.01
C THR A 77 14.64 14.73 12.63
N TRP A 78 14.30 13.72 11.84
CA TRP A 78 12.92 13.38 11.53
C TRP A 78 12.45 12.21 12.39
N VAL A 79 11.19 12.28 12.85
CA VAL A 79 10.50 11.13 13.45
C VAL A 79 9.25 10.81 12.64
N ALA A 80 8.95 9.52 12.49
CA ALA A 80 7.77 9.07 11.75
C ALA A 80 6.70 8.54 12.70
N SER A 81 5.45 8.78 12.34
CA SER A 81 4.26 8.19 12.96
C SER A 81 3.26 7.84 11.86
N THR A 82 2.33 6.93 12.17
CA THR A 82 1.33 6.45 11.22
C THR A 82 -0.06 6.51 11.84
N SER A 83 -1.09 6.75 11.02
CA SER A 83 -2.48 6.64 11.44
C SER A 83 -2.92 5.18 11.67
N ASP A 84 -2.16 4.20 11.17
CA ASP A 84 -2.41 2.77 11.37
C ASP A 84 -1.07 2.01 11.53
N ALA A 85 -0.71 1.70 12.78
CA ALA A 85 0.51 0.98 13.12
C ALA A 85 0.41 -0.54 12.96
N ALA A 86 -0.80 -1.08 12.73
CA ALA A 86 -0.97 -2.48 12.35
C ALA A 86 -0.66 -2.67 10.86
N THR A 87 -0.91 -1.63 10.04
CA THR A 87 -0.71 -1.68 8.59
C THR A 87 0.64 -1.12 8.14
N ILE A 88 1.24 -0.15 8.84
CA ILE A 88 2.57 0.40 8.51
C ILE A 88 3.57 0.09 9.61
N LYS A 89 4.74 -0.41 9.23
CA LYS A 89 5.94 -0.46 10.06
C LYS A 89 6.98 0.53 9.57
N PHE A 90 7.81 1.00 10.48
CA PHE A 90 9.00 1.78 10.17
C PHE A 90 10.22 0.96 10.59
N GLN A 91 11.23 0.88 9.72
CA GLN A 91 12.55 0.41 10.16
C GLN A 91 13.39 1.60 10.60
N ASP A 92 14.30 1.34 11.53
CA ASP A 92 15.07 2.37 12.22
C ASP A 92 15.71 3.38 11.25
N ALA A 93 15.47 4.65 11.57
CA ALA A 93 15.67 5.83 10.75
C ALA A 93 17.14 6.30 10.61
N ALA A 94 18.10 5.40 10.79
CA ALA A 94 19.48 5.79 11.06
C ALA A 94 20.39 5.93 9.83
N ALA A 95 19.90 5.60 8.62
CA ALA A 95 20.68 5.83 7.42
C ALA A 95 20.56 7.30 6.99
N THR A 96 21.66 8.04 7.09
CA THR A 96 21.78 9.34 6.40
C THR A 96 22.39 9.15 5.02
N GLU A 97 21.83 9.81 4.02
CA GLU A 97 22.36 9.88 2.65
C GLU A 97 22.81 11.29 2.31
N VAL A 98 23.86 11.43 1.51
CA VAL A 98 24.27 12.72 0.93
C VAL A 98 24.03 12.69 -0.57
N VAL A 99 23.20 13.60 -1.07
CA VAL A 99 22.88 13.76 -2.49
C VAL A 99 23.05 15.22 -2.84
N ASP A 100 23.85 15.53 -3.87
CA ASP A 100 24.15 16.90 -4.32
C ASP A 100 24.59 17.85 -3.18
N GLY A 101 25.39 17.33 -2.25
CA GLY A 101 25.88 18.07 -1.07
C GLY A 101 24.84 18.33 0.02
N LYS A 102 23.63 17.80 -0.10
CA LYS A 102 22.57 17.86 0.92
C LYS A 102 22.47 16.55 1.68
N THR A 103 22.29 16.63 3.00
CA THR A 103 22.07 15.46 3.86
C THR A 103 20.59 15.17 4.01
N TYR A 104 20.23 13.89 3.89
CA TYR A 104 18.88 13.38 4.07
C TYR A 104 18.89 12.31 5.15
N GLN A 105 17.93 12.36 6.06
CA GLN A 105 17.59 11.22 6.88
C GLN A 105 16.64 10.32 6.07
N VAL A 106 16.91 9.01 6.09
CA VAL A 106 16.10 8.04 5.35
C VAL A 106 15.27 7.23 6.33
N ILE A 107 13.96 7.28 6.18
CA ILE A 107 13.00 6.46 6.94
C ILE A 107 12.40 5.45 5.98
N LYS A 108 12.54 4.16 6.31
CA LYS A 108 11.87 3.10 5.55
C LYS A 108 10.43 2.96 6.02
N VAL A 109 9.50 2.93 5.08
CA VAL A 109 8.06 2.75 5.29
C VAL A 109 7.68 1.40 4.72
N GLU A 110 7.21 0.50 5.58
CA GLU A 110 6.90 -0.89 5.25
C GLU A 110 5.41 -1.16 5.44
N PRO A 111 4.61 -1.00 4.37
CA PRO A 111 3.20 -1.38 4.37
C PRO A 111 2.98 -2.90 4.38
N SER A 112 2.00 -3.33 5.16
CA SER A 112 1.49 -4.70 5.13
C SER A 112 0.67 -4.93 3.86
N PRO A 113 0.94 -5.99 3.09
CA PRO A 113 0.17 -6.30 1.88
C PRO A 113 -1.18 -6.98 2.17
N ALA A 114 -1.60 -7.10 3.44
CA ALA A 114 -2.73 -7.95 3.81
C ALA A 114 -4.10 -7.42 3.35
N LYS A 115 -4.21 -6.11 3.05
CA LYS A 115 -5.48 -5.49 2.63
C LYS A 115 -5.22 -4.22 1.81
N ASN A 116 -6.21 -3.85 1.01
CA ASN A 116 -6.32 -2.51 0.48
C ASN A 116 -6.50 -1.51 1.62
N ALA A 117 -5.65 -0.49 1.67
CA ALA A 117 -5.73 0.55 2.70
C ALA A 117 -5.05 1.85 2.24
N ASP A 118 -5.60 2.97 2.71
CA ASP A 118 -5.00 4.30 2.57
C ASP A 118 -4.54 4.74 3.96
N VAL A 119 -3.23 4.89 4.14
CA VAL A 119 -2.65 5.20 5.45
C VAL A 119 -1.89 6.52 5.39
N THR A 120 -2.11 7.38 6.38
CA THR A 120 -1.32 8.61 6.50
C THR A 120 -0.07 8.35 7.33
N VAL A 121 1.09 8.65 6.76
CA VAL A 121 2.36 8.71 7.51
C VAL A 121 2.70 10.17 7.75
N THR A 122 2.94 10.52 9.01
CA THR A 122 3.37 11.86 9.43
C THR A 122 4.84 11.84 9.81
N PHE A 123 5.62 12.70 9.19
CA PHE A 123 7.00 12.99 9.53
C PHE A 123 7.08 14.33 10.24
N ASP A 124 7.68 14.35 11.43
CA ASP A 124 7.96 15.57 12.19
C ASP A 124 9.46 15.81 12.24
N LYS A 125 9.91 16.96 11.72
CA LYS A 125 11.29 17.42 11.89
C LYS A 125 11.41 18.08 13.24
N LEU A 126 12.30 17.55 14.05
CA LEU A 126 12.61 18.01 15.39
C LEU A 126 13.95 18.75 15.41
N THR A 127 14.06 19.74 16.28
CA THR A 127 15.34 20.34 16.67
C THR A 127 15.38 20.58 18.18
N GLY A 128 16.57 20.79 18.73
CA GLY A 128 16.80 21.00 20.16
C GLY A 128 17.46 19.79 20.84
N GLY A 129 17.72 19.91 22.14
CA GLY A 129 18.30 18.85 22.96
C GLY A 129 17.25 17.88 23.52
N ALA A 130 17.71 16.77 24.10
CA ALA A 130 16.86 15.84 24.84
C ALA A 130 16.04 16.57 25.91
N GLY A 131 14.73 16.34 25.95
CA GLY A 131 13.80 17.01 26.87
C GLY A 131 13.33 18.41 26.42
N ALA A 132 13.83 18.94 25.30
CA ALA A 132 13.44 20.25 24.76
C ALA A 132 13.23 20.23 23.23
N LEU A 133 12.91 19.06 22.66
CA LEU A 133 12.67 18.90 21.24
C LEU A 133 11.43 19.71 20.81
N LYS A 134 11.57 20.41 19.69
CA LYS A 134 10.48 21.19 19.06
C LYS A 134 10.28 20.72 17.63
N VAL A 135 9.02 20.56 17.24
CA VAL A 135 8.66 20.33 15.84
C VAL A 135 8.84 21.65 15.08
N ILE A 136 9.70 21.64 14.06
CA ILE A 136 9.97 22.80 13.18
C ILE A 136 9.43 22.62 11.76
N GLU A 137 9.10 21.40 11.38
CA GLU A 137 8.47 21.06 10.11
C GLU A 137 7.63 19.80 10.29
N ARG A 138 6.48 19.72 9.62
CA ARG A 138 5.64 18.52 9.57
C ARG A 138 5.28 18.24 8.12
N ARG A 139 5.46 17.00 7.68
CA ARG A 139 5.03 16.50 6.37
C ARG A 139 4.11 15.30 6.59
N ARG A 140 3.03 15.22 5.83
CA ARG A 140 2.09 14.10 5.79
C ARG A 140 2.05 13.56 4.39
N ILE A 141 2.34 12.28 4.25
CA ILE A 141 2.21 11.56 2.99
C ILE A 141 1.09 10.54 3.10
N ASN A 142 0.61 10.09 1.95
CA ASN A 142 -0.26 8.93 1.89
C ASN A 142 0.53 7.68 1.47
N VAL A 143 0.17 6.53 2.01
CA VAL A 143 0.57 5.22 1.53
C VAL A 143 -0.68 4.53 1.02
N MET A 144 -0.82 4.48 -0.29
CA MET A 144 -1.92 3.83 -0.99
C MET A 144 -1.54 2.37 -1.24
N ILE A 145 -2.05 1.46 -0.42
CA ILE A 145 -1.67 0.05 -0.42
C ILE A 145 -2.59 -0.74 -1.34
N HIS A 146 -1.97 -1.53 -2.21
CA HIS A 146 -2.57 -2.58 -3.03
C HIS A 146 -2.06 -3.93 -2.52
N PRO A 147 -2.96 -4.84 -2.11
CA PRO A 147 -2.57 -6.21 -1.83
C PRO A 147 -2.03 -6.86 -3.11
N ALA A 148 -1.11 -7.80 -2.92
CA ALA A 148 -0.48 -8.58 -3.99
C ALA A 148 -1.49 -9.47 -4.72
#